data_AF-A0A1B7X2Q4-F1
#
_entry.id   AF-A0A1B7X2Q4-F1
#
_cell.length_a   1.000
_cell.length_b   1.000
_cell.length_c   1.000
_cell.angle_alpha   90.00
_cell.angle_beta   90.00
_cell.angle_gamma   90.00
#
_symmetry.space_group_name_H-M   'P 1'
#
loop_
_entity.id
_entity.type
_entity.pdbx_description
1 polymer ?
#
loop_
_entity_poly.entity_id
_entity_poly.type
_entity_poly.pdbx_seq_one_letter_code
_entity_poly.pdbx_strand_id
1 'polypeptide(L)'
;MADIKKLKPGQLVYSVETQKLGNTELSIRALYRVRILEVNLEIGFVIASWNSNPRQKFYETSIKKWKTERPEPKKKVMGLDSY
;
A
#
# COMPACT_ATOMS: atom_id res chain seq x y z
N MET A 1 -3.75 -10.29 4.82
CA MET A 1 -2.65 -9.35 5.10
C MET A 1 -1.44 -9.87 4.36
N ALA A 2 -0.62 -9.00 3.77
CA ALA A 2 0.61 -9.43 3.14
C ALA A 2 1.63 -9.85 4.22
N ASP A 3 2.30 -10.98 3.98
CA ASP A 3 3.36 -11.48 4.84
C ASP A 3 4.69 -11.35 4.10
N ILE A 4 5.73 -10.83 4.75
CA ILE A 4 7.01 -10.55 4.09
C ILE A 4 7.62 -11.80 3.45
N LYS A 5 7.39 -12.99 4.03
CA LYS A 5 7.88 -14.27 3.49
C LYS A 5 7.19 -14.68 2.20
N LYS A 6 5.99 -14.15 1.94
CA LYS A 6 5.21 -14.43 0.72
C LYS A 6 5.43 -13.40 -0.37
N LEU A 7 6.15 -12.31 -0.08
CA LEU A 7 6.42 -11.26 -1.04
C LEU A 7 7.60 -11.62 -1.92
N LYS A 8 7.44 -11.37 -3.21
CA LYS A 8 8.50 -11.55 -4.21
C LYS A 8 8.93 -10.19 -4.78
N PRO A 9 10.24 -9.99 -5.05
CA PRO A 9 10.67 -8.83 -5.82
C PRO A 9 9.98 -8.83 -7.19
N GLY A 10 9.53 -7.65 -7.63
CA GLY A 10 8.72 -7.47 -8.84
C GLY A 10 7.21 -7.63 -8.64
N GLN A 11 6.76 -8.12 -7.48
CA GLN A 11 5.33 -8.26 -7.18
C GLN A 11 4.65 -6.90 -6.98
N LEU A 12 3.41 -6.81 -7.44
CA LEU A 12 2.54 -5.68 -7.19
C LEU A 12 1.64 -5.98 -5.98
N VAL A 13 1.63 -5.07 -5.02
CA VAL A 13 0.77 -5.11 -3.84
C VAL A 13 0.04 -3.78 -3.68
N TYR A 14 -0.95 -3.77 -2.81
CA TYR A 14 -1.84 -2.64 -2.63
C TYR A 14 -1.80 -2.17 -1.17
N SER A 15 -1.40 -0.93 -0.95
CA SER A 15 -1.50 -0.28 0.36
C SER A 15 -2.79 0.52 0.42
N VAL A 16 -3.55 0.39 1.50
CA VAL A 16 -4.75 1.20 1.74
C VAL A 16 -4.44 2.13 2.90
N GLU A 17 -4.47 3.43 2.65
CA GLU A 17 -4.24 4.44 3.67
C GLU A 17 -5.37 5.44 3.71
N THR A 18 -5.68 5.90 4.93
CA THR A 18 -6.67 6.95 5.14
C THR A 18 -5.99 8.30 4.93
N GLN A 19 -6.49 9.10 4.00
CA GLN A 19 -6.03 10.47 3.79
C GLN A 19 -7.20 11.44 3.91
N LYS A 20 -6.91 12.64 4.40
CA LYS A 20 -7.86 13.76 4.33
C LYS A 20 -8.00 14.25 2.90
N LEU A 21 -9.20 14.68 2.55
CA LEU A 21 -9.50 15.25 1.25
C LEU A 21 -9.17 16.75 1.28
N GLY A 22 -7.88 17.07 1.13
CA GLY A 22 -7.39 18.45 1.20
C GLY A 22 -7.69 19.10 2.57
N ASN A 23 -8.24 20.32 2.54
CA ASN A 23 -8.61 21.07 3.73
C ASN A 23 -9.98 20.69 4.32
N THR A 24 -10.64 19.66 3.79
CA THR A 24 -11.95 19.22 4.30
C THR A 24 -11.78 18.31 5.52
N GLU A 25 -12.83 18.21 6.34
CA GLU A 25 -12.92 17.23 7.43
C GLU A 25 -13.14 15.79 6.91
N LEU A 26 -13.52 15.65 5.64
CA LEU A 26 -13.74 14.38 4.99
C LEU A 26 -12.42 13.62 4.80
N SER A 27 -12.46 12.32 5.10
CA SER A 27 -11.35 11.40 4.90
C SER A 27 -11.76 10.27 3.98
N ILE A 28 -10.85 9.88 3.09
CA ILE A 28 -11.01 8.80 2.13
C ILE A 28 -9.92 7.75 2.33
N ARG A 29 -10.27 6.49 2.12
CA ARG A 29 -9.28 5.42 2.05
C ARG A 29 -8.77 5.29 0.63
N ALA A 30 -7.59 5.84 0.41
CA ALA A 30 -6.91 5.82 -0.87
C ALA A 30 -6.16 4.50 -1.07
N LEU A 31 -6.20 4.01 -2.29
CA LEU A 31 -5.49 2.81 -2.71
C LEU A 31 -4.20 3.18 -3.42
N TYR A 32 -3.07 2.73 -2.88
CA TYR A 32 -1.75 2.91 -3.46
C TYR A 32 -1.25 1.59 -4.06
N ARG A 33 -0.87 1.62 -5.34
CA ARG A 33 -0.23 0.50 -6.01
C ARG A 33 1.27 0.53 -5.70
N VAL A 34 1.71 -0.40 -4.88
CA VAL A 34 3.09 -0.51 -4.41
C VAL A 34 3.78 -1.64 -5.18
N ARG A 35 4.85 -1.32 -5.88
CA ARG A 35 5.70 -2.29 -6.57
C ARG A 35 6.89 -2.61 -5.69
N ILE A 36 7.08 -3.90 -5.41
CA ILE A 36 8.22 -4.39 -4.64
C ILE A 36 9.40 -4.47 -5.58
N LEU A 37 10.51 -3.85 -5.18
CA LEU A 37 11.77 -3.88 -5.93
C LEU A 37 12.70 -4.92 -5.33
N GLU A 38 12.82 -4.94 -4.01
CA GLU A 38 13.71 -5.83 -3.28
C GLU A 38 13.06 -6.31 -1.98
N VAL A 39 13.34 -7.54 -1.58
CA VAL A 39 12.86 -8.14 -0.33
C VAL A 39 14.07 -8.66 0.43
N ASN A 40 14.29 -8.12 1.63
CA ASN A 40 15.36 -8.55 2.51
C ASN A 40 14.74 -9.28 3.72
N LEU A 41 14.69 -10.62 3.62
CA LEU A 41 14.09 -11.48 4.63
C LEU A 41 14.95 -11.61 5.90
N GLU A 42 16.27 -11.41 5.79
CA GLU A 42 17.20 -11.53 6.92
C GLU A 42 17.00 -10.41 7.93
N ILE A 43 16.78 -9.19 7.43
CA ILE A 43 16.64 -7.99 8.25
C ILE A 43 15.14 -7.62 8.44
N GLY A 44 14.25 -8.18 7.62
CA GLY A 44 12.80 -7.98 7.75
C GLY A 44 12.29 -6.68 7.12
N PHE A 45 12.94 -6.20 6.04
CA PHE A 45 12.49 -5.03 5.30
C PHE A 45 12.32 -5.31 3.81
N VAL A 46 11.49 -4.51 3.16
CA VAL A 46 11.33 -4.50 1.70
C VAL A 46 11.61 -3.10 1.17
N ILE A 47 12.18 -3.04 -0.03
CA ILE A 47 12.32 -1.79 -0.77
C ILE A 47 11.21 -1.80 -1.81
N ALA A 48 10.33 -0.81 -1.74
CA ALA A 48 9.20 -0.69 -2.65
C ALA A 48 9.04 0.75 -3.14
N SER A 49 8.33 0.92 -4.25
CA SER A 49 8.01 2.21 -4.85
C SER A 49 6.54 2.23 -5.27
N TRP A 50 5.88 3.37 -5.15
CA TRP A 50 4.49 3.55 -5.57
C TRP A 50 4.37 4.74 -6.51
N ASN A 51 3.60 4.60 -7.59
CA ASN A 51 3.27 5.68 -8.53
C ASN A 51 4.46 6.60 -8.93
N SER A 52 5.61 5.99 -9.25
CA SER A 52 6.85 6.71 -9.62
C SER A 52 7.55 7.50 -8.49
N ASN A 53 7.10 7.37 -7.24
CA ASN A 53 7.81 7.89 -6.09
C ASN A 53 9.16 7.18 -5.90
N PRO A 54 10.15 7.86 -5.29
CA PRO A 54 11.42 7.25 -4.97
C PRO A 54 11.26 5.96 -4.16
N ARG A 55 12.20 5.04 -4.35
CA ARG A 55 12.25 3.78 -3.62
C ARG A 55 12.31 4.06 -2.11
N GLN A 56 11.42 3.46 -1.34
CA GLN A 56 11.35 3.64 0.10
C GLN A 56 11.44 2.29 0.81
N LYS A 57 12.07 2.30 1.99
CA LYS A 57 12.20 1.12 2.86
C LYS A 57 10.92 0.98 3.68
N PHE A 58 10.33 -0.21 3.64
CA PHE A 58 9.16 -0.58 4.42
C PHE A 58 9.47 -1.78 5.30
N TYR A 59 9.08 -1.70 6.57
CA TYR A 59 9.25 -2.77 7.55
C TYR A 59 7.97 -3.61 7.67
N GLU A 60 8.08 -4.73 8.38
CA GLU A 60 6.98 -5.69 8.57
C GLU A 60 5.67 -5.06 9.07
N THR A 61 5.73 -4.04 9.93
CA THR A 61 4.56 -3.32 10.45
C THR A 61 3.75 -2.63 9.34
N SER A 62 4.42 -2.05 8.35
CA SER A 62 3.77 -1.46 7.18
C SER A 62 3.28 -2.53 6.22
N ILE A 63 4.08 -3.58 6.01
CA ILE A 63 3.76 -4.69 5.10
C ILE A 63 2.48 -5.41 5.54
N LYS A 64 2.28 -5.61 6.85
CA LYS A 64 1.06 -6.25 7.38
C LYS A 64 -0.23 -5.55 6.95
N LYS A 65 -0.17 -4.24 6.68
CA LYS A 65 -1.33 -3.45 6.22
C LYS A 65 -1.60 -3.62 4.71
N TRP A 66 -0.63 -4.13 3.95
CA TRP A 66 -0.78 -4.30 2.52
C TRP A 66 -1.68 -5.50 2.17
N LYS A 67 -2.28 -5.40 0.99
CA LYS A 67 -3.13 -6.39 0.36
C LYS A 67 -2.43 -6.90 -0.89
N THR A 68 -2.42 -8.22 -1.06
CA THR A 68 -1.85 -8.87 -2.24
C THR A 68 -2.73 -8.66 -3.47
N GLU A 69 -4.04 -8.60 -3.25
CA GLU A 69 -5.05 -8.41 -4.28
C GLU A 69 -5.65 -7.02 -4.18
N ARG A 70 -6.18 -6.51 -5.31
CA ARG A 70 -6.84 -5.21 -5.37
C ARG A 70 -8.13 -5.29 -4.55
N PRO A 71 -8.27 -4.54 -3.44
CA PRO A 71 -9.52 -4.49 -2.72
C PRO A 71 -10.58 -3.78 -3.55
N GLU A 72 -11.83 -4.19 -3.40
CA GLU A 72 -12.98 -3.50 -3.97
C GLU A 72 -13.34 -2.25 -3.14
N PRO A 73 -13.79 -1.17 -3.78
CA PRO A 73 -14.23 0.02 -3.07
C PRO A 73 -15.48 -0.28 -2.24
N LYS A 74 -15.44 0.06 -0.95
CA LYS A 74 -16.55 -0.18 -0.02
C LYS A 74 -17.64 0.87 -0.11
N LYS A 75 -17.28 2.11 -0.45
CA LYS A 75 -18.21 3.23 -0.56
C LYS A 75 -17.65 4.30 -1.49
N LYS A 76 -18.53 5.18 -1.99
CA LYS A 76 -18.13 6.41 -2.67
C LYS A 76 -18.24 7.60 -1.73
N VAL A 77 -17.22 8.44 -1.69
CA VAL A 77 -17.21 9.72 -0.96
C VAL A 77 -17.01 10.80 -2.01
N MET A 78 -18.00 11.69 -2.20
CA MET A 78 -17.95 12.74 -3.21
C MET A 78 -17.61 12.24 -4.63
N GLY A 79 -18.13 11.07 -5.01
CA GLY A 79 -17.85 10.45 -6.32
C GLY A 79 -16.51 9.70 -6.40
N LEU A 80 -15.66 9.78 -5.38
CA LEU A 80 -14.39 9.04 -5.30
C LEU A 80 -14.57 7.69 -4.60
N ASP A 81 -13.95 6.67 -5.16
CA ASP A 81 -13.93 5.32 -4.60
C ASP A 81 -13.08 5.26 -3.32
N SER A 82 -13.71 4.89 -2.20
CA SER A 82 -13.06 4.65 -0.92
C SER A 82 -12.94 3.16 -0.65
N TYR A 83 -11.71 2.69 -0.45
CA TYR A 83 -11.34 1.27 -0.33
C TYR A 83 -11.34 0.74 1.11
#